data_AF-A0A2V8PK69-F1
#
_entry.id   AF-A0A2V8PK69-F1
#
_cell.length_a   1.000
_cell.length_b   1.000
_cell.length_c   1.000
_cell.angle_alpha   90.00
_cell.angle_beta   90.00
_cell.angle_gamma   90.00
#
_symmetry.space_group_name_H-M   'P 1'
#
loop_
_entity.id
_entity.type
_entity.pdbx_description
1 polymer ?
#
loop_
_entity_poly.entity_id
_entity_poly.type
_entity_poly.pdbx_seq_one_letter_code
_entity_poly.pdbx_strand_id
1 'polypeptide(L)'
;MYKFKNFLIPFASLIVVIALASAAAAQEFADWSTPVNLGPVVNSAVNENHPAISKDGLSLYFSSERPGGCGGFDIWVAQRASTDSPWEAPFNLGCTINSSANDLGSNLTTDGHILFFHSFRANDNCGGGDIFYTHRKNRRDDLGWETPRNLNRFGESDASLLCGAVGSLDFVNTPNTDGGPNHFQDEATGATVLYFTRSDQPTMLGDFDIYTATLGPDGTFGTVARDNELSTTPFRD
;
A
#
# COMPACT_ATOMS: atom_id res chain seq x y z
N MET A 1 43.67 76.39 12.20
CA MET A 1 42.35 75.82 12.55
C MET A 1 42.04 74.70 11.58
N TYR A 2 41.82 73.50 12.12
CA TYR A 2 41.79 72.20 11.42
C TYR A 2 40.46 71.92 10.69
N LYS A 3 40.58 71.13 9.60
CA LYS A 3 39.51 70.50 8.78
C LYS A 3 38.55 69.64 9.63
N PHE A 4 37.30 69.46 9.19
CA PHE A 4 36.63 68.15 9.14
C PHE A 4 35.53 68.14 8.07
N LYS A 5 35.58 67.14 7.17
CA LYS A 5 34.51 66.76 6.24
C LYS A 5 33.68 65.69 6.93
N ASN A 6 32.36 65.87 7.02
CA ASN A 6 31.45 64.78 7.42
C ASN A 6 30.82 64.15 6.19
N PHE A 7 31.15 62.88 5.98
CA PHE A 7 30.39 61.92 5.18
C PHE A 7 29.40 61.23 6.13
N LEU A 8 28.17 60.98 5.69
CA LEU A 8 27.34 59.89 6.24
C LEU A 8 26.48 59.30 5.11
N ILE A 9 26.64 57.98 4.98
CA ILE A 9 26.11 57.02 4.02
C ILE A 9 24.70 56.59 4.49
N PRO A 10 23.74 56.24 3.62
CA PRO A 10 22.42 55.79 4.03
C PRO A 10 22.48 54.42 4.72
N PHE A 11 21.70 54.25 5.79
CA PHE A 11 21.46 52.96 6.44
C PHE A 11 20.67 52.05 5.50
N ALA A 12 21.29 50.98 5.00
CA ALA A 12 20.58 49.83 4.47
C ALA A 12 20.38 48.82 5.62
N SER A 13 19.13 48.64 6.04
CA SER A 13 18.76 47.59 7.00
C SER A 13 18.87 46.22 6.35
N LEU A 14 19.84 45.42 6.80
CA LEU A 14 19.94 44.00 6.46
C LEU A 14 19.04 43.22 7.43
N ILE A 15 17.89 42.75 6.96
CA ILE A 15 17.09 41.75 7.69
C ILE A 15 17.67 40.38 7.37
N VAL A 16 18.36 39.78 8.33
CA VAL A 16 18.77 38.37 8.27
C VAL A 16 17.62 37.54 8.84
N VAL A 17 16.87 36.86 7.98
CA VAL A 17 15.93 35.81 8.40
C VAL A 17 16.74 34.54 8.61
N ILE A 18 17.01 34.18 9.86
CA ILE A 18 17.57 32.87 10.21
C ILE A 18 16.42 31.87 10.16
N ALA A 19 16.31 31.12 9.07
CA ALA A 19 15.46 29.94 9.01
C ALA A 19 16.13 28.83 9.83
N LEU A 20 15.61 28.56 11.03
CA LEU A 20 15.90 27.32 11.76
C LEU A 20 15.15 26.19 11.04
N ALA A 21 15.85 25.47 10.17
CA ALA A 21 15.39 24.16 9.76
C ALA A 21 15.55 23.21 10.96
N SER A 22 14.47 22.96 11.69
CA SER A 22 14.45 21.78 12.57
C SER A 22 14.40 20.56 11.66
N ALA A 23 15.52 19.84 11.54
CA ALA A 23 15.45 18.46 11.11
C ALA A 23 14.53 17.75 12.12
N ALA A 24 13.38 17.24 11.66
CA ALA A 24 12.53 16.41 12.50
C ALA A 24 13.38 15.21 12.93
N ALA A 25 13.64 15.08 14.23
CA ALA A 25 14.25 13.87 14.77
C ALA A 25 13.34 12.69 14.41
N ALA A 26 13.91 11.61 13.90
CA ALA A 26 13.17 10.38 13.65
C ALA A 26 12.52 9.91 14.98
N GLN A 27 11.32 9.36 14.90
CA GLN A 27 10.66 8.77 16.06
C GLN A 27 11.50 7.60 16.55
N GLU A 28 12.05 7.70 17.76
CA GLU A 28 12.62 6.54 18.44
C GLU A 28 11.47 5.69 18.99
N PHE A 29 11.43 4.42 18.60
CA PHE A 29 10.49 3.44 19.14
C PHE A 29 11.12 2.74 20.34
N ALA A 30 10.28 2.40 21.31
CA ALA A 30 10.70 1.51 22.40
C ALA A 30 10.91 0.08 21.89
N ASP A 31 11.53 -0.76 22.72
CA ASP A 31 11.63 -2.20 22.46
C ASP A 31 10.26 -2.83 22.19
N TRP A 32 10.25 -3.91 21.41
CA TRP A 32 9.04 -4.70 21.15
C TRP A 32 8.37 -5.10 22.46
N SER A 33 7.05 -4.91 22.53
CA SER A 33 6.23 -5.29 23.68
C SER A 33 5.34 -6.50 23.36
N THR A 34 4.67 -7.03 24.39
CA THR A 34 3.67 -8.08 24.19
C THR A 34 2.53 -7.58 23.29
N PRO A 35 2.13 -8.33 22.25
CA PRO A 35 1.03 -7.94 21.38
C PRO A 35 -0.26 -7.70 22.18
N VAL A 36 -0.96 -6.63 21.84
CA VAL A 36 -2.23 -6.26 22.47
C VAL A 36 -3.36 -6.62 21.52
N ASN A 37 -4.34 -7.38 22.01
CA ASN A 37 -5.56 -7.67 21.27
C ASN A 37 -6.36 -6.37 21.04
N LEU A 38 -6.77 -6.09 19.80
CA LEU A 38 -7.48 -4.85 19.42
C LEU A 38 -8.96 -4.83 19.86
N GLY A 39 -9.39 -5.85 20.59
CA GLY A 39 -10.74 -5.99 21.11
C GLY A 39 -11.73 -6.55 20.08
N PRO A 40 -12.95 -6.91 20.52
CA PRO A 40 -13.94 -7.63 19.71
C PRO A 40 -14.51 -6.83 18.54
N VAL A 41 -14.24 -5.51 18.49
CA VAL A 41 -14.64 -4.66 17.36
C VAL A 41 -13.84 -5.01 16.11
N VAL A 42 -12.53 -5.20 16.26
CA VAL A 42 -11.62 -5.59 15.18
C VAL A 42 -11.47 -7.10 15.15
N ASN A 43 -11.02 -7.71 16.25
CA ASN A 43 -10.75 -9.15 16.38
C ASN A 43 -12.05 -9.90 16.68
N SER A 44 -12.74 -10.38 15.66
CA SER A 44 -14.06 -10.99 15.79
C SER A 44 -13.96 -12.51 16.07
N ALA A 45 -15.10 -13.20 15.98
CA ALA A 45 -15.14 -14.66 16.08
C ALA A 45 -14.85 -15.38 14.75
N VAL A 46 -14.76 -14.63 13.64
CA VAL A 46 -14.36 -15.14 12.32
C VAL A 46 -12.93 -14.72 12.01
N ASN A 47 -12.43 -15.07 10.82
CA ASN A 47 -11.06 -14.74 10.45
C ASN A 47 -10.92 -13.27 10.06
N GLU A 48 -9.88 -12.62 10.59
CA GLU A 48 -9.33 -11.36 10.11
C GLU A 48 -7.89 -11.57 9.63
N ASN A 49 -7.57 -11.07 8.44
CA ASN A 49 -6.26 -11.23 7.81
C ASN A 49 -5.75 -9.90 7.25
N HIS A 50 -4.44 -9.83 7.00
CA HIS A 50 -3.77 -8.77 6.24
C HIS A 50 -4.10 -7.33 6.69
N PRO A 51 -3.84 -6.95 7.95
CA PRO A 51 -4.07 -5.59 8.41
C PRO A 51 -3.12 -4.60 7.72
N ALA A 52 -3.65 -3.45 7.30
CA ALA A 52 -2.90 -2.30 6.81
C ALA A 52 -3.45 -1.01 7.44
N ILE A 53 -2.57 -0.20 8.00
CA ILE A 53 -2.95 1.02 8.72
C ILE A 53 -2.55 2.27 7.92
N SER A 54 -3.40 3.29 7.93
CA SER A 54 -3.08 4.58 7.33
C SER A 54 -1.88 5.25 8.00
N LYS A 55 -1.17 6.13 7.28
CA LYS A 55 0.03 6.83 7.79
C LYS A 55 -0.20 7.57 9.10
N ASP A 56 -1.39 8.11 9.31
CA ASP A 56 -1.75 8.83 10.54
C ASP A 56 -2.33 7.92 11.63
N GLY A 57 -2.43 6.62 11.36
CA GLY A 57 -2.90 5.63 12.30
C GLY A 57 -4.40 5.62 12.52
N LEU A 58 -5.21 6.34 11.73
CA LEU A 58 -6.65 6.54 12.02
C LEU A 58 -7.57 5.58 11.26
N SER A 59 -7.08 4.90 10.23
CA SER A 59 -7.85 3.95 9.43
C SER A 59 -7.11 2.61 9.35
N LEU A 60 -7.75 1.53 9.79
CA LEU A 60 -7.23 0.17 9.72
C LEU A 60 -8.04 -0.62 8.70
N TYR A 61 -7.40 -0.94 7.59
CA TYR A 61 -7.92 -1.83 6.56
C TYR A 61 -7.53 -3.26 6.90
N PHE A 62 -8.44 -4.21 6.69
CA PHE A 62 -8.17 -5.63 6.92
C PHE A 62 -9.19 -6.47 6.15
N SER A 63 -8.82 -7.71 5.86
CA SER A 63 -9.71 -8.67 5.19
C SER A 63 -10.48 -9.47 6.24
N SER A 64 -11.79 -9.67 6.08
CA SER A 64 -12.61 -10.38 7.06
C SER A 64 -13.79 -11.11 6.42
N GLU A 65 -14.13 -12.28 6.96
CA GLU A 65 -15.32 -13.08 6.60
C GLU A 65 -16.55 -12.67 7.42
N ARG A 66 -16.53 -11.49 8.04
CA ARG A 66 -17.65 -11.05 8.88
C ARG A 66 -18.92 -10.85 8.04
N PRO A 67 -20.12 -11.10 8.61
CA PRO A 67 -21.37 -10.93 7.89
C PRO A 67 -21.58 -9.50 7.38
N GLY A 68 -22.31 -9.35 6.26
CA GLY A 68 -22.59 -8.06 5.62
C GLY A 68 -21.63 -7.72 4.48
N GLY A 69 -20.79 -8.68 4.09
CA GLY A 69 -19.90 -8.62 2.94
C GLY A 69 -20.54 -8.93 1.58
N CYS A 70 -19.71 -8.92 0.55
CA CYS A 70 -20.03 -9.20 -0.85
C CYS A 70 -19.70 -10.65 -1.24
N GLY A 71 -18.73 -11.26 -0.57
CA GLY A 71 -18.18 -12.57 -0.91
C GLY A 71 -17.64 -13.33 0.29
N GLY A 72 -16.49 -13.99 0.11
CA GLY A 72 -15.80 -14.72 1.18
C GLY A 72 -15.07 -13.77 2.12
N PHE A 73 -13.74 -13.66 1.94
CA PHE A 73 -13.01 -12.55 2.54
C PHE A 73 -13.31 -11.27 1.79
N ASP A 74 -13.67 -10.22 2.52
CA ASP A 74 -13.81 -8.87 1.98
C ASP A 74 -12.89 -7.90 2.70
N ILE A 75 -12.58 -6.77 2.07
CA ILE A 75 -11.86 -5.65 2.67
C ILE A 75 -12.84 -4.79 3.48
N TRP A 76 -12.49 -4.59 4.74
CA TRP A 76 -13.18 -3.73 5.70
C TRP A 76 -12.24 -2.64 6.21
N VAL A 77 -12.81 -1.54 6.69
CA VAL A 77 -12.06 -0.45 7.34
C VAL A 77 -12.67 -0.12 8.70
N ALA A 78 -11.85 -0.17 9.75
CA ALA A 78 -12.15 0.38 11.07
C ALA A 78 -11.53 1.78 11.19
N GLN A 79 -12.24 2.73 11.79
CA GLN A 79 -11.76 4.09 12.00
C GLN A 79 -11.66 4.43 13.48
N ARG A 80 -10.86 5.43 13.82
CA ARG A 80 -10.80 6.01 15.17
C ARG A 80 -10.51 7.51 15.10
N ALA A 81 -10.99 8.25 16.09
CA ALA A 81 -10.85 9.70 16.13
C ALA A 81 -9.41 10.19 16.39
N SER A 82 -8.62 9.40 17.12
CA SER A 82 -7.20 9.65 17.40
C SER A 82 -6.46 8.33 17.64
N THR A 83 -5.12 8.36 17.70
CA THR A 83 -4.30 7.18 17.99
C THR A 83 -4.53 6.56 19.37
N ASP A 84 -5.15 7.31 20.29
CA ASP A 84 -5.50 6.87 21.65
C ASP A 84 -6.99 6.50 21.78
N SER A 85 -7.78 6.75 20.73
CA SER A 85 -9.20 6.41 20.71
C SER A 85 -9.39 4.93 20.40
N PRO A 86 -10.44 4.29 20.94
CA PRO A 86 -10.81 2.94 20.53
C PRO A 86 -11.20 2.90 19.04
N TRP A 87 -11.03 1.74 18.42
CA TRP A 87 -11.56 1.48 17.09
C TRP A 87 -13.10 1.48 17.12
N GLU A 88 -13.68 2.09 16.09
CA GLU A 88 -15.12 2.05 15.82
C GLU A 88 -15.48 0.79 15.01
N ALA A 89 -16.79 0.50 14.96
CA ALA A 89 -17.30 -0.62 14.18
C ALA A 89 -16.90 -0.46 12.70
N PRO A 90 -16.31 -1.50 12.08
CA PRO A 90 -15.78 -1.37 10.73
C PRO A 90 -16.86 -1.41 9.66
N PHE A 91 -16.55 -0.77 8.54
CA PHE A 91 -17.39 -0.70 7.34
C PHE A 91 -16.81 -1.59 6.24
N ASN A 92 -17.67 -2.30 5.51
CA ASN A 92 -17.27 -2.99 4.29
C ASN A 92 -17.01 -1.94 3.19
N LEU A 93 -15.96 -2.10 2.40
CA LEU A 93 -15.66 -1.16 1.31
C LEU A 93 -16.63 -1.23 0.11
N GLY A 94 -17.65 -2.08 0.20
CA GLY A 94 -18.71 -2.24 -0.79
C GLY A 94 -18.29 -3.10 -1.98
N CYS A 95 -19.27 -3.59 -2.73
CA CYS A 95 -19.06 -4.56 -3.82
C CYS A 95 -18.54 -3.94 -5.13
N THR A 96 -18.06 -2.70 -5.06
CA THR A 96 -17.22 -2.10 -6.10
C THR A 96 -15.75 -2.46 -5.85
N ILE A 97 -15.33 -2.37 -4.59
CA ILE A 97 -13.96 -2.70 -4.17
C ILE A 97 -13.86 -4.19 -3.89
N ASN A 98 -14.81 -4.74 -3.15
CA ASN A 98 -14.96 -6.17 -2.94
C ASN A 98 -15.69 -6.83 -4.10
N SER A 99 -15.67 -8.16 -4.14
CA SER A 99 -16.26 -9.00 -5.16
C SER A 99 -17.08 -10.12 -4.53
N SER A 100 -17.64 -11.01 -5.35
CA SER A 100 -18.28 -12.24 -4.85
C SER A 100 -17.27 -13.34 -4.48
N ALA A 101 -15.97 -13.09 -4.66
CA ALA A 101 -14.89 -14.03 -4.37
C ALA A 101 -14.15 -13.61 -3.08
N ASN A 102 -12.88 -13.97 -2.94
CA ASN A 102 -12.02 -13.48 -1.87
C ASN A 102 -11.26 -12.23 -2.33
N ASP A 103 -11.28 -11.19 -1.51
CA ASP A 103 -10.58 -9.92 -1.65
C ASP A 103 -9.74 -9.67 -0.39
N LEU A 104 -8.42 -9.62 -0.56
CA LEU A 104 -7.46 -9.86 0.50
C LEU A 104 -6.22 -8.96 0.36
N GLY A 105 -5.41 -8.85 1.41
CA GLY A 105 -4.05 -8.30 1.27
C GLY A 105 -4.01 -6.81 0.99
N SER A 106 -4.86 -6.01 1.65
CA SER A 106 -4.86 -4.56 1.49
C SER A 106 -3.49 -3.96 1.82
N ASN A 107 -3.01 -3.04 0.98
CA ASN A 107 -1.78 -2.29 1.20
C ASN A 107 -1.93 -0.86 0.66
N LEU A 108 -1.79 0.13 1.55
CA LEU A 108 -2.05 1.53 1.27
C LEU A 108 -0.74 2.27 0.98
N THR A 109 -0.71 3.10 -0.06
CA THR A 109 0.42 4.00 -0.28
C THR A 109 0.58 5.01 0.85
N THR A 110 1.81 5.47 1.08
CA THR A 110 2.15 6.42 2.15
C THR A 110 1.36 7.73 2.09
N ASP A 111 0.99 8.18 0.89
CA ASP A 111 0.17 9.38 0.67
C ASP A 111 -1.34 9.13 0.91
N GLY A 112 -1.74 7.86 0.99
CA GLY A 112 -3.08 7.38 1.24
C GLY A 112 -3.99 7.38 0.02
N HIS A 113 -3.48 7.61 -1.20
CA HIS A 113 -4.30 7.77 -2.40
C HIS A 113 -4.52 6.49 -3.20
N ILE A 114 -3.67 5.47 -3.02
CA ILE A 114 -3.74 4.21 -3.76
C ILE A 114 -3.84 3.06 -2.75
N LEU A 115 -4.75 2.13 -3.02
CA LEU A 115 -4.88 0.87 -2.31
C LEU A 115 -4.58 -0.27 -3.28
N PHE A 116 -3.54 -1.02 -3.00
CA PHE A 116 -3.28 -2.31 -3.62
C PHE A 116 -3.96 -3.41 -2.81
N PHE A 117 -4.42 -4.46 -3.47
CA PHE A 117 -4.97 -5.65 -2.84
C PHE A 117 -4.95 -6.79 -3.85
N HIS A 118 -5.18 -8.03 -3.42
CA HIS A 118 -5.39 -9.14 -4.36
C HIS A 118 -6.81 -9.66 -4.30
N SER A 119 -7.29 -10.16 -5.43
CA SER A 119 -8.66 -10.57 -5.62
C SER A 119 -8.77 -11.80 -6.51
N PHE A 120 -9.66 -12.70 -6.15
CA PHE A 120 -10.06 -13.85 -6.96
C PHE A 120 -11.31 -13.57 -7.81
N ARG A 121 -11.61 -12.28 -8.06
CA ARG A 121 -12.75 -11.86 -8.89
C ARG A 121 -12.64 -12.44 -10.30
N ALA A 122 -13.80 -12.69 -10.92
CA ALA A 122 -13.86 -13.26 -12.27
C ALA A 122 -13.62 -12.22 -13.39
N ASN A 123 -13.84 -10.93 -13.10
CA ASN A 123 -13.72 -9.85 -14.07
C ASN A 123 -12.38 -9.13 -13.94
N ASP A 124 -11.86 -8.65 -15.08
CA ASP A 124 -10.58 -7.94 -15.12
C ASP A 124 -9.40 -8.75 -14.53
N ASN A 125 -9.50 -10.08 -14.64
CA ASN A 125 -8.55 -11.04 -14.09
C ASN A 125 -7.69 -11.69 -15.17
N CYS A 126 -6.67 -12.37 -14.70
CA CYS A 126 -5.67 -13.11 -15.42
C CYS A 126 -5.56 -14.52 -14.82
N GLY A 127 -6.66 -15.26 -14.68
CA GLY A 127 -6.61 -16.65 -14.20
C GLY A 127 -6.79 -16.79 -12.69
N GLY A 128 -5.69 -16.92 -11.93
CA GLY A 128 -5.70 -17.14 -10.48
C GLY A 128 -6.17 -15.92 -9.69
N GLY A 129 -5.70 -15.79 -8.44
CA GLY A 129 -5.82 -14.50 -7.74
C GLY A 129 -4.87 -13.49 -8.38
N ASP A 130 -5.32 -12.26 -8.58
CA ASP A 130 -4.51 -11.18 -9.16
C ASP A 130 -4.42 -9.99 -8.22
N ILE A 131 -3.36 -9.19 -8.39
CA ILE A 131 -3.21 -7.91 -7.73
C ILE A 131 -3.97 -6.83 -8.49
N PHE A 132 -4.79 -6.08 -7.75
CA PHE A 132 -5.55 -4.94 -8.21
C PHE A 132 -5.07 -3.68 -7.49
N TYR A 133 -5.34 -2.53 -8.11
CA TYR A 133 -5.25 -1.25 -7.43
C TYR A 133 -6.54 -0.45 -7.62
N THR A 134 -6.85 0.37 -6.64
CA THR A 134 -7.85 1.43 -6.74
C THR A 134 -7.23 2.73 -6.21
N HIS A 135 -7.82 3.86 -6.59
CA HIS A 135 -7.43 5.17 -6.09
C HIS A 135 -8.61 5.93 -5.47
N ARG A 136 -8.29 6.97 -4.71
CA ARG A 136 -9.26 7.92 -4.19
C ARG A 136 -8.72 9.33 -4.26
N LYS A 137 -9.61 10.30 -4.49
CA LYS A 137 -9.23 11.72 -4.55
C LYS A 137 -8.98 12.31 -3.18
N ASN A 138 -9.79 11.94 -2.19
CA ASN A 138 -9.64 12.42 -0.83
C ASN A 138 -9.10 11.29 0.06
N ARG A 139 -7.86 11.43 0.53
CA ARG A 139 -7.23 10.46 1.45
C ARG A 139 -7.92 10.32 2.81
N ARG A 140 -8.91 11.17 3.11
CA ARG A 140 -9.75 11.11 4.32
C ARG A 140 -11.12 10.48 4.09
N ASP A 141 -11.43 10.14 2.85
CA ASP A 141 -12.65 9.42 2.50
C ASP A 141 -12.29 7.94 2.33
N ASP A 142 -12.43 7.15 3.40
CA ASP A 142 -12.11 5.71 3.38
C ASP A 142 -13.13 4.87 2.61
N LEU A 143 -14.23 5.47 2.15
CA LEU A 143 -15.24 4.82 1.30
C LEU A 143 -15.24 5.38 -0.14
N GLY A 144 -14.44 6.42 -0.42
CA GLY A 144 -14.37 7.11 -1.70
C GLY A 144 -13.45 6.47 -2.74
N TRP A 145 -13.26 5.16 -2.67
CA TRP A 145 -12.45 4.39 -3.62
C TRP A 145 -13.16 4.25 -4.97
N GLU A 146 -12.42 4.36 -6.07
CA GLU A 146 -12.97 4.17 -7.41
C GLU A 146 -12.94 2.68 -7.83
N THR A 147 -13.49 2.35 -9.00
CA THR A 147 -13.45 0.97 -9.52
C THR A 147 -12.01 0.48 -9.64
N PRO A 148 -11.66 -0.68 -9.03
CA PRO A 148 -10.33 -1.22 -9.11
C PRO A 148 -9.98 -1.70 -10.52
N ARG A 149 -8.69 -1.67 -10.85
CA ARG A 149 -8.13 -2.14 -12.12
C ARG A 149 -7.03 -3.16 -11.86
N ASN A 150 -6.88 -4.11 -12.77
CA ASN A 150 -5.75 -5.03 -12.79
C ASN A 150 -4.42 -4.25 -12.73
N LEU A 151 -3.48 -4.68 -11.89
CA LEU A 151 -2.21 -3.98 -11.66
C LEU A 151 -1.32 -3.88 -12.89
N ASN A 152 -1.42 -4.82 -13.85
CA ASN A 152 -0.69 -4.72 -15.11
C ASN A 152 -1.07 -3.47 -15.92
N ARG A 153 -2.17 -2.78 -15.57
CA ARG A 153 -2.58 -1.49 -16.15
C ARG A 153 -2.23 -0.27 -15.29
N PHE A 154 -1.33 -0.41 -14.33
CA PHE A 154 -0.85 0.71 -13.54
C PHE A 154 0.01 1.63 -14.41
N GLY A 155 -0.31 2.93 -14.42
CA GLY A 155 0.33 3.90 -15.32
C GLY A 155 -0.07 3.76 -16.80
N GLU A 156 -0.86 2.75 -17.15
CA GLU A 156 -1.14 2.39 -18.55
C GLU A 156 -2.55 2.75 -19.01
N SER A 157 -2.63 3.15 -20.28
CA SER A 157 -3.87 3.46 -20.99
C SER A 157 -4.41 2.28 -21.80
N ASP A 158 -3.56 1.29 -22.11
CA ASP A 158 -3.96 0.10 -22.84
C ASP A 158 -4.77 -0.86 -21.95
N ALA A 159 -6.05 -1.00 -22.26
CA ALA A 159 -6.95 -1.91 -21.57
C ALA A 159 -6.71 -3.40 -21.89
N SER A 160 -5.90 -3.72 -22.91
CA SER A 160 -5.61 -5.10 -23.28
C SER A 160 -4.54 -5.77 -22.41
N LEU A 161 -3.79 -5.00 -21.62
CA LEU A 161 -2.75 -5.48 -20.71
C LEU A 161 -3.36 -6.14 -19.46
N LEU A 162 -3.82 -7.38 -19.62
CA LEU A 162 -4.35 -8.19 -18.51
C LEU A 162 -3.30 -9.14 -17.94
N CYS A 163 -2.47 -9.74 -18.81
CA CYS A 163 -1.67 -10.91 -18.45
C CYS A 163 -0.29 -10.94 -19.07
N GLY A 164 0.70 -11.32 -18.27
CA GLY A 164 1.90 -11.98 -18.80
C GLY A 164 1.65 -13.44 -19.18
N ALA A 165 2.64 -14.09 -19.80
CA ALA A 165 2.64 -15.56 -19.91
C ALA A 165 2.97 -16.21 -18.54
N VAL A 166 2.64 -17.49 -18.36
CA VAL A 166 3.10 -18.25 -17.17
C VAL A 166 4.63 -18.19 -17.11
N GLY A 167 5.18 -17.83 -15.95
CA GLY A 167 6.62 -17.64 -15.74
C GLY A 167 7.19 -16.35 -16.33
N SER A 168 6.35 -15.44 -16.85
CA SER A 168 6.81 -14.13 -17.32
C SER A 168 7.30 -13.27 -16.15
N LEU A 169 8.41 -12.57 -16.39
CA LEU A 169 8.98 -11.56 -15.49
C LEU A 169 8.73 -10.14 -16.02
N ASP A 170 7.89 -10.00 -17.06
CA ASP A 170 7.55 -8.72 -17.68
C ASP A 170 6.29 -8.11 -17.05
N PHE A 171 5.53 -8.90 -16.28
CA PHE A 171 4.26 -8.52 -15.69
C PHE A 171 4.14 -9.00 -14.26
N VAL A 172 3.44 -8.21 -13.45
CA VAL A 172 3.13 -8.56 -12.06
C VAL A 172 2.07 -9.66 -12.00
N ASN A 173 0.96 -9.49 -12.71
CA ASN A 173 -0.08 -10.51 -12.77
C ASN A 173 0.15 -11.49 -13.93
N THR A 174 0.01 -12.77 -13.65
CA THR A 174 0.18 -13.92 -14.54
C THR A 174 -1.02 -14.85 -14.43
N PRO A 175 -1.16 -15.86 -15.31
CA PRO A 175 -2.20 -16.89 -15.20
C PRO A 175 -2.24 -17.66 -13.87
N ASN A 176 -1.18 -17.56 -13.05
CA ASN A 176 -1.10 -18.18 -11.73
C ASN A 176 -1.72 -17.27 -10.66
N THR A 177 -1.53 -17.59 -9.38
CA THR A 177 -1.94 -16.69 -8.30
C THR A 177 -0.82 -15.73 -7.96
N ASP A 178 -1.08 -14.45 -8.14
CA ASP A 178 -0.27 -13.31 -7.72
C ASP A 178 -1.00 -12.55 -6.60
N GLY A 179 -0.36 -12.38 -5.46
CA GLY A 179 -1.03 -11.90 -4.25
C GLY A 179 -0.12 -11.24 -3.23
N GLY A 180 -0.69 -10.90 -2.07
CA GLY A 180 0.04 -10.29 -0.96
C GLY A 180 0.83 -9.01 -1.33
N PRO A 181 0.25 -8.04 -2.04
CA PRO A 181 0.99 -6.84 -2.45
C PRO A 181 1.48 -6.05 -1.24
N ASN A 182 2.73 -5.61 -1.28
CA ASN A 182 3.31 -4.72 -0.30
C ASN A 182 4.13 -3.63 -1.00
N HIS A 183 3.60 -2.41 -1.03
CA HIS A 183 4.29 -1.25 -1.55
C HIS A 183 5.31 -0.75 -0.53
N PHE A 184 6.54 -0.56 -1.01
CA PHE A 184 7.63 0.06 -0.30
C PHE A 184 8.15 1.26 -1.09
N GLN A 185 8.43 2.37 -0.39
CA GLN A 185 9.13 3.51 -0.96
C GLN A 185 10.45 3.68 -0.22
N ASP A 186 11.55 3.57 -0.95
CA ASP A 186 12.89 3.77 -0.42
C ASP A 186 13.11 5.26 -0.12
N GLU A 187 13.44 5.60 1.13
CA GLU A 187 13.58 6.99 1.57
C GLU A 187 14.83 7.68 0.98
N ALA A 188 15.88 6.92 0.68
CA ALA A 188 17.16 7.48 0.21
C ALA A 188 17.13 7.80 -1.28
N THR A 189 16.45 6.97 -2.06
CA THR A 189 16.42 7.01 -3.53
C THR A 189 15.07 7.49 -4.08
N GLY A 190 14.00 7.39 -3.28
CA GLY A 190 12.62 7.63 -3.72
C GLY A 190 12.04 6.50 -4.57
N ALA A 191 12.78 5.41 -4.80
CA ALA A 191 12.33 4.29 -5.61
C ALA A 191 11.10 3.62 -4.98
N THR A 192 10.11 3.30 -5.80
CA THR A 192 8.92 2.56 -5.36
C THR A 192 9.05 1.12 -5.82
N VAL A 193 8.94 0.18 -4.88
CA VAL A 193 9.04 -1.26 -5.12
C VAL A 193 7.76 -1.91 -4.59
N LEU A 194 7.17 -2.77 -5.39
CA LEU A 194 6.09 -3.65 -4.96
C LEU A 194 6.68 -5.03 -4.68
N TYR A 195 6.55 -5.51 -3.45
CA TYR A 195 6.77 -6.91 -3.09
C TYR A 195 5.45 -7.66 -3.23
N PHE A 196 5.51 -8.89 -3.72
CA PHE A 196 4.33 -9.73 -3.84
C PHE A 196 4.72 -11.20 -3.85
N THR A 197 3.74 -12.07 -3.60
CA THR A 197 3.91 -13.51 -3.69
C THR A 197 3.33 -14.01 -5.00
N ARG A 198 4.03 -14.92 -5.68
CA ARG A 198 3.50 -15.65 -6.83
C ARG A 198 3.55 -17.14 -6.58
N SER A 199 2.50 -17.84 -6.94
CA SER A 199 2.53 -19.30 -6.98
C SER A 199 3.02 -19.80 -8.33
N ASP A 200 3.93 -20.77 -8.32
CA ASP A 200 4.36 -21.45 -9.55
C ASP A 200 3.36 -22.51 -10.02
N GLN A 201 2.26 -22.73 -9.28
CA GLN A 201 1.20 -23.67 -9.62
C GLN A 201 -0.16 -22.96 -9.80
N PRO A 202 -0.96 -23.31 -10.82
CA PRO A 202 -2.22 -22.65 -11.11
C PRO A 202 -3.38 -22.96 -10.14
N THR A 203 -3.20 -23.88 -9.17
CA THR A 203 -4.24 -24.23 -8.18
C THR A 203 -3.62 -24.36 -6.77
N MET A 204 -3.92 -23.40 -5.89
CA MET A 204 -3.22 -23.17 -4.60
C MET A 204 -3.29 -24.31 -3.56
N LEU A 205 -2.15 -24.59 -2.92
CA LEU A 205 -1.81 -24.41 -1.49
C LEU A 205 -0.39 -24.96 -1.28
N GLY A 206 0.57 -24.13 -0.83
CA GLY A 206 1.90 -24.56 -0.38
C GLY A 206 3.08 -24.37 -1.34
N ASP A 207 3.07 -23.33 -2.18
CA ASP A 207 4.20 -23.00 -3.07
C ASP A 207 4.14 -21.54 -3.53
N PHE A 208 4.58 -20.59 -2.69
CA PHE A 208 4.78 -19.20 -3.10
C PHE A 208 6.25 -18.81 -3.00
N ASP A 209 6.66 -17.99 -3.96
CA ASP A 209 7.94 -17.28 -3.91
C ASP A 209 7.66 -15.77 -3.82
N ILE A 210 8.59 -15.04 -3.22
CA ILE A 210 8.53 -13.58 -3.14
C ILE A 210 9.17 -12.99 -4.39
N TYR A 211 8.46 -12.05 -4.99
CA TYR A 211 8.90 -11.29 -6.15
C TYR A 211 8.84 -9.80 -5.84
N THR A 212 9.63 -9.05 -6.60
CA THR A 212 9.67 -7.59 -6.57
C THR A 212 9.37 -7.04 -7.94
N ALA A 213 8.67 -5.90 -7.99
CA ALA A 213 8.49 -5.10 -9.20
C ALA A 213 8.81 -3.64 -8.87
N THR A 214 9.79 -3.05 -9.54
CA THR A 214 10.11 -1.62 -9.35
C THR A 214 9.26 -0.76 -10.27
N LEU A 215 8.71 0.32 -9.74
CA LEU A 215 7.99 1.31 -10.53
C LEU A 215 8.98 2.05 -11.45
N GLY A 216 8.77 1.89 -12.75
CA GLY A 216 9.58 2.51 -13.79
C GLY A 216 9.33 4.01 -13.94
N PRO A 217 10.24 4.72 -14.65
CA PRO A 217 10.08 6.15 -14.95
C PRO A 217 8.90 6.44 -15.91
N ASP A 218 8.39 5.42 -16.59
CA ASP A 218 7.18 5.44 -17.41
C ASP A 218 5.89 5.32 -16.56
N GLY A 219 6.03 5.09 -15.25
CA GLY A 219 4.91 4.94 -14.32
C GLY A 219 4.32 3.53 -14.26
N THR A 220 5.01 2.51 -14.77
CA THR A 220 4.54 1.12 -14.82
C THR A 220 5.37 0.19 -13.94
N PHE A 221 4.81 -0.96 -13.53
CA PHE A 221 5.54 -2.02 -12.84
C PHE A 221 6.01 -3.08 -13.87
N GLY A 222 7.06 -2.78 -14.63
CA GLY A 222 7.43 -3.54 -15.85
C GLY A 222 8.64 -4.47 -15.76
N THR A 223 9.33 -4.57 -14.62
CA THR A 223 10.40 -5.57 -14.44
C THR A 223 10.24 -6.26 -13.11
N VAL A 224 9.90 -7.55 -13.20
CA VAL A 224 9.71 -8.43 -12.05
C VAL A 224 10.99 -9.24 -11.82
N ALA A 225 11.38 -9.40 -10.56
CA ALA A 225 12.49 -10.26 -10.16
C ALA A 225 12.11 -11.12 -8.95
N ARG A 226 12.44 -12.42 -8.98
CA ARG A 226 12.35 -13.28 -7.80
C ARG A 226 13.34 -12.77 -6.74
N ASP A 227 12.87 -12.57 -5.52
CA ASP A 227 13.70 -12.24 -4.38
C ASP A 227 14.28 -13.53 -3.79
N ASN A 228 15.53 -13.84 -4.14
CA ASN A 228 16.20 -15.05 -3.69
C ASN A 228 16.63 -15.00 -2.22
N GLU A 229 16.71 -13.82 -1.60
CA GLU A 229 17.02 -13.71 -0.17
C GLU A 229 15.79 -14.04 0.66
N LEU A 230 14.62 -13.61 0.19
CA LEU A 230 13.35 -13.83 0.86
C LEU A 230 12.63 -15.11 0.44
N SER A 231 13.14 -15.82 -0.57
CA SER A 231 12.55 -17.07 -1.07
C SER A 231 13.54 -18.23 -0.93
N THR A 232 13.25 -19.17 -0.04
CA THR A 232 14.17 -20.27 0.28
C THR A 232 14.14 -21.40 -0.76
N THR A 233 15.21 -22.21 -0.80
CA THR A 233 15.24 -23.53 -1.44
C THR A 233 15.84 -24.52 -0.43
N PRO A 234 15.29 -25.73 -0.21
CA PRO A 234 14.16 -26.38 -0.90
C PRO A 234 12.78 -26.08 -0.29
N PHE A 235 12.72 -25.21 0.72
CA PHE A 235 11.47 -24.90 1.42
C PHE A 235 10.73 -23.78 0.69
N ARG A 236 9.41 -23.90 0.66
CA ARG A 236 8.49 -23.08 -0.11
C ARG A 236 7.76 -22.18 0.89
N ASP A 237 7.80 -20.88 0.68
CA ASP A 237 7.39 -19.86 1.66
C ASP A 237 5.92 -19.42 1.48
#